data_AF-A0A955CKU1-F1
#
_entry.id   AF-A0A955CKU1-F1
#
_cell.length_a   1.000
_cell.length_b   1.000
_cell.length_c   1.000
_cell.angle_alpha   90.00
_cell.angle_beta   90.00
_cell.angle_gamma   90.00
#
_symmetry.space_group_name_H-M   'P 1'
#
loop_
_entity.id
_entity.type
_entity.pdbx_description
1 polymer ?
#
loop_
_entity_poly.entity_id
_entity_poly.type
_entity_poly.pdbx_seq_one_letter_code
_entity_poly.pdbx_strand_id
1 'polypeptide(L)' 'IDPAEQDPIDRLSNRELEVFALIGRGRTTSQIAKQLYLSVHTIDSHREKIRHKLGVEHGSELVRRAVQWVLENG' A
#
# COMPACT_ATOMS: atom_id res chain seq x y z
N ILE A 1 21.72 -10.63 7.96
CA ILE A 1 20.32 -10.16 8.03
C ILE A 1 19.46 -11.39 7.97
N ASP A 2 18.91 -11.77 9.12
CA ASP A 2 17.99 -12.87 9.24
C ASP A 2 16.72 -12.55 8.41
N PRO A 3 16.19 -13.50 7.61
CA PRO A 3 15.01 -13.25 6.76
C PRO A 3 13.73 -12.91 7.54
N ALA A 4 13.78 -12.96 8.89
CA ALA A 4 12.71 -12.60 9.81
C ALA A 4 12.71 -11.10 10.22
N GLU A 5 13.75 -10.33 9.90
CA GLU A 5 13.89 -8.91 10.31
C GLU A 5 13.55 -7.89 9.20
N GLN A 6 13.14 -8.32 8.01
CA GLN A 6 12.69 -7.39 6.97
C GLN A 6 11.29 -6.88 7.29
N ASP A 7 11.09 -5.56 7.23
CA ASP A 7 9.77 -4.98 7.43
C ASP A 7 8.82 -5.57 6.36
N PRO A 8 7.58 -5.95 6.71
CA PRO A 8 6.64 -6.46 5.72
C PRO A 8 6.46 -5.54 4.50
N ILE A 9 6.73 -4.24 4.65
CA ILE A 9 6.70 -3.25 3.59
C ILE A 9 7.81 -3.48 2.54
N ASP A 10 8.97 -4.00 2.92
CA ASP A 10 10.07 -4.35 1.99
C ASP A 10 9.66 -5.46 0.99
N ARG A 11 8.59 -6.20 1.29
CA ARG A 11 8.05 -7.26 0.41
C ARG A 11 7.07 -6.72 -0.65
N LEU A 12 6.72 -5.44 -0.57
CA LEU A 12 5.89 -4.79 -1.59
C LEU A 12 6.72 -4.59 -2.86
N SER A 13 6.13 -4.92 -4.00
CA SER A 13 6.70 -4.53 -5.30
C SER A 13 6.66 -3.01 -5.45
N ASN A 14 7.48 -2.45 -6.36
CA ASN A 14 7.48 -1.01 -6.65
C ASN A 14 6.07 -0.45 -6.89
N ARG A 15 5.22 -1.19 -7.60
CA ARG A 15 3.85 -0.75 -7.90
C ARG A 15 2.93 -0.81 -6.68
N GLU A 16 3.09 -1.82 -5.84
CA GLU A 16 2.35 -1.94 -4.58
C GLU A 16 2.78 -0.86 -3.59
N LEU A 17 4.08 -0.55 -3.52
CA LEU A 17 4.63 0.52 -2.70
C LEU A 17 4.13 1.89 -3.18
N GLU A 18 4.08 2.13 -4.49
CA GLU A 18 3.53 3.35 -5.07
C GLU A 18 2.04 3.53 -4.71
N VAL A 19 1.23 2.47 -4.82
CA VAL A 19 -0.17 2.48 -4.38
C VAL A 19 -0.27 2.72 -2.87
N PHE A 20 0.54 2.03 -2.08
CA PHE A 20 0.59 2.16 -0.62
C PHE A 20 0.93 3.60 -0.19
N ALA A 21 1.94 4.22 -0.81
CA ALA A 21 2.32 5.60 -0.58
C ALA A 21 1.16 6.57 -0.87
N LEU A 22 0.42 6.36 -1.97
CA LEU A 22 -0.72 7.21 -2.33
C LEU A 22 -1.87 7.06 -1.34
N ILE A 23 -2.11 5.85 -0.80
CA ILE A 23 -3.06 5.63 0.29
C ILE A 23 -2.64 6.44 1.52
N GLY A 24 -1.36 6.39 1.90
CA GLY A 24 -0.82 7.14 3.04
C GLY A 24 -0.93 8.66 2.88
N ARG A 25 -0.91 9.15 1.62
CA ARG A 25 -1.16 10.55 1.26
C ARG A 25 -2.65 10.92 1.18
N GLY A 26 -3.55 10.03 1.61
CA GLY A 26 -4.99 10.27 1.66
C GLY A 26 -5.70 10.21 0.31
N ARG A 27 -5.11 9.56 -0.70
CA ARG A 27 -5.76 9.37 -2.01
C ARG A 27 -6.79 8.25 -1.94
N THR A 28 -7.97 8.47 -2.54
CA THR A 28 -8.98 7.42 -2.70
C THR A 28 -8.61 6.45 -3.82
N THR A 29 -9.18 5.24 -3.83
CA THR A 29 -8.95 4.24 -4.88
C THR A 29 -9.16 4.80 -6.29
N SER A 30 -10.21 5.62 -6.49
CA SER A 30 -10.49 6.25 -7.78
C SER A 30 -9.47 7.33 -8.17
N GLN A 31 -8.96 8.10 -7.19
CA GLN A 31 -7.89 9.07 -7.45
C GLN A 31 -6.58 8.37 -7.82
N ILE A 32 -6.24 7.29 -7.11
CA ILE A 32 -5.06 6.46 -7.40
C ILE A 32 -5.20 5.87 -8.80
N ALA A 33 -6.34 5.28 -9.14
CA ALA A 33 -6.62 4.72 -10.46
C ALA A 33 -6.38 5.74 -11.57
N LYS A 34 -6.93 6.96 -11.40
CA LYS A 34 -6.72 8.07 -12.34
C LYS A 34 -5.26 8.48 -12.45
N GLN A 35 -4.56 8.64 -11.33
CA GLN A 35 -3.15 9.07 -11.31
C GLN A 35 -2.22 8.03 -11.95
N LEU A 36 -2.55 6.76 -11.77
CA LEU A 36 -1.75 5.63 -12.24
C LEU A 36 -2.15 5.15 -13.63
N TYR A 37 -3.16 5.76 -14.27
CA TYR A 37 -3.75 5.36 -15.55
C TYR A 37 -4.21 3.89 -15.55
N LEU A 38 -4.82 3.46 -14.45
CA LEU A 38 -5.33 2.10 -14.24
C LEU A 38 -6.82 2.11 -13.92
N SER A 39 -7.45 0.94 -14.01
CA SER A 39 -8.83 0.78 -13.57
C SER A 39 -8.92 0.76 -12.04
N VAL A 40 -10.07 1.19 -11.49
CA VAL A 40 -10.35 1.08 -10.05
C VAL A 40 -10.23 -0.37 -9.56
N HIS A 41 -10.67 -1.33 -10.38
CA HIS A 41 -10.54 -2.76 -10.09
C HIS A 41 -9.08 -3.19 -9.94
N THR A 42 -8.20 -2.71 -10.82
CA THR A 42 -6.76 -2.99 -10.73
C THR A 42 -6.17 -2.44 -9.43
N ILE A 43 -6.56 -1.24 -9.01
CA ILE A 43 -6.11 -0.67 -7.73
C ILE A 43 -6.64 -1.49 -6.55
N ASP A 44 -7.87 -1.98 -6.62
CA ASP A 44 -8.43 -2.83 -5.58
C ASP A 44 -7.66 -4.15 -5.44
N SER A 45 -7.31 -4.79 -6.57
CA SER A 45 -6.42 -5.96 -6.58
C SER A 45 -5.04 -5.66 -5.97
N HIS A 46 -4.47 -4.48 -6.23
CA HIS A 46 -3.22 -4.07 -5.57
C HIS A 46 -3.40 -3.92 -4.06
N ARG A 47 -4.48 -3.27 -3.60
CA ARG A 47 -4.80 -3.13 -2.17
C ARG A 47 -4.93 -4.49 -1.51
N GLU A 48 -5.58 -5.45 -2.15
CA GLU A 48 -5.70 -6.81 -1.63
C GLU A 48 -4.35 -7.51 -1.47
N LYS A 49 -3.48 -7.44 -2.49
CA LYS A 49 -2.13 -8.01 -2.42
C LYS A 49 -1.29 -7.34 -1.33
N ILE A 50 -1.37 -6.02 -1.21
CA ILE A 50 -0.69 -5.28 -0.14
C ILE A 50 -1.19 -5.77 1.22
N ARG A 51 -2.50 -5.90 1.42
CA ARG A 51 -3.07 -6.40 2.68
C ARG A 51 -2.51 -7.78 3.05
N HIS A 52 -2.52 -8.70 2.09
CA HIS A 52 -1.97 -10.05 2.28
C HIS A 52 -0.48 -10.02 2.64
N LYS A 53 0.32 -9.22 1.94
CA LYS A 53 1.77 -9.11 2.20
C LYS A 53 2.09 -8.48 3.55
N LEU A 54 1.29 -7.49 3.96
CA LEU A 54 1.46 -6.79 5.23
C LEU A 54 0.79 -7.49 6.42
N GLY A 55 0.04 -8.58 6.17
CA GLY A 55 -0.69 -9.30 7.20
C GLY A 55 -1.82 -8.48 7.84
N VAL A 56 -2.44 -7.57 7.10
CA VAL A 56 -3.52 -6.71 7.61
C VAL A 56 -4.88 -7.18 7.11
N GLU A 57 -5.83 -7.37 8.03
CA GLU A 57 -7.17 -7.87 7.68
C GLU A 57 -8.11 -6.76 7.20
N HIS A 58 -7.94 -5.54 7.73
CA HIS A 58 -8.90 -4.46 7.52
C HIS A 58 -8.32 -3.29 6.71
N GLY A 59 -9.19 -2.68 5.90
CA GLY A 59 -8.82 -1.52 5.07
C GLY A 59 -8.41 -0.29 5.90
N SER A 60 -9.00 -0.09 7.08
CA SER A 60 -8.62 0.97 8.01
C SER A 60 -7.20 0.78 8.55
N GLU A 61 -6.80 -0.46 8.82
CA GLU A 61 -5.45 -0.77 9.27
C GLU A 61 -4.42 -0.60 8.16
N LEU A 62 -4.76 -0.98 6.93
CA LEU A 62 -3.95 -0.66 5.74
C LEU A 62 -3.70 0.85 5.62
N VAL A 63 -4.75 1.67 5.78
CA VAL A 63 -4.64 3.14 5.74
C VAL A 63 -3.76 3.64 6.87
N ARG A 64 -3.96 3.17 8.12
CA ARG A 64 -3.14 3.57 9.26
C ARG A 64 -1.65 3.28 9.01
N ARG A 65 -1.33 2.07 8.56
CA ARG A 65 0.07 1.69 8.23
C ARG A 65 0.63 2.53 7.11
N ALA A 66 -0.15 2.81 6.06
CA ALA A 66 0.29 3.65 4.95
C ALA A 66 0.60 5.08 5.39
N VAL A 67 -0.23 5.66 6.26
CA VAL A 67 0.00 7.00 6.82
C VAL A 67 1.28 7.03 7.64
N GLN A 68 1.50 6.05 8.54
CA GLN A 68 2.75 5.98 9.32
C GLN A 68 3.97 5.89 8.40
N TRP A 69 3.94 4.98 7.43
CA TRP A 69 5.06 4.81 6.51
C TRP A 69 5.39 6.09 5.72
N VAL A 70 4.38 6.84 5.26
CA VAL A 70 4.59 8.13 4.56
C VAL A 70 5.18 9.19 5.49
N LEU A 71 4.83 9.20 6.79
CA LEU A 71 5.41 10.13 7.75
C LEU A 71 6.88 9.79 8.09
N GLU A 72 7.24 8.51 8.01
CA GLU A 72 8.60 8.01 8.31
C GLU A 72 9.55 8.07 7.10
N ASN A 73 9.02 8.00 5.88
CA ASN A 73 9.80 7.87 4.64
C ASN A 73 9.54 9.00 3.61
N GLY A 74 8.81 10.05 4.03
CA GLY A 74 8.36 11.16 3.20
C GLY A 74 9.25 12.38 3.21
#